data_AF-A0A6I6FYN0-F1
#
_entry.id   AF-A0A6I6FYN0-F1
#
_cell.length_a   1.000
_cell.length_b   1.000
_cell.length_c   1.000
_cell.angle_alpha   90.00
_cell.angle_beta   90.00
_cell.angle_gamma   90.00
#
_symmetry.space_group_name_H-M   'P 1'
#
loop_
_entity.id
_entity.type
_entity.pdbx_description
1 polymer ?
#
loop_
_entity_poly.entity_id
_entity_poly.type
_entity_poly.pdbx_seq_one_letter_code
_entity_poly.pdbx_strand_id
1 'polypeptide(L)'
;MTAMFVGVGTGDADLLTVRASRLLADCGTCLFEGVHGLHEVLSLCPPRARLVDTTGMPVSDVVAEIREASGRGDRVVRLIPGEPSMYRGVAQEVRALEAAGVGWQIVPGVPVVAAAAAALGIELAAPGGPGSVHIVRPSHEPGASPSDGERLPPLPTGGADLTVVPHVGPRQLAGVIRELVPAHGPECTVGIVVAPGREGEITVVGTLGDIADRMTGTDLPEDMVVCAGPALGSRRDDEGLDGGPAPVGSPSPESARGSVAPSVTPSASRMPAPTPGRILLLGGTEEARRLAELMVTAGLDVVTSLTGTPSRPRMPRGEVRIGGFGGPEDLARWLRESRASAVIDASDPFATGVSASATRAARETGTPLLRVLRPPWAPEDGDRWIPVADVDAASRLVRERFRRPMLTVGRGGPTAFAGDTRGSYLIRCAEPPPGLLPHRYLLVLDRGPFGIESERTLMSRHRIDVLVTRNTGAQSTVATLRAARDLRIPVVMVDRPSGSRPGQTGRGDTVHSVDEAARWLVHRFGSH
;
A
#
# COMPACT_ATOMS: atom_id res chain seq x y z
N MET A 1 31.51 24.21 -1.66
CA MET A 1 30.06 24.44 -1.79
C MET A 1 29.52 23.37 -2.70
N THR A 2 28.70 22.45 -2.19
CA THR A 2 28.37 21.22 -2.92
C THR A 2 26.88 20.88 -2.76
N ALA A 3 26.13 20.85 -3.86
CA ALA A 3 24.76 20.36 -3.89
C ALA A 3 24.74 18.82 -3.99
N MET A 4 23.97 18.17 -3.13
CA MET A 4 23.88 16.71 -3.09
C MET A 4 22.65 16.24 -3.88
N PHE A 5 22.86 15.62 -5.03
CA PHE A 5 21.80 14.97 -5.82
C PHE A 5 21.55 13.58 -5.27
N VAL A 6 20.48 13.43 -4.49
CA VAL A 6 20.20 12.23 -3.71
C VAL A 6 19.10 11.42 -4.40
N GLY A 7 19.45 10.20 -4.81
CA GLY A 7 18.47 9.21 -5.23
C GLY A 7 17.61 8.76 -4.07
N VAL A 8 16.30 8.96 -4.17
CA VAL A 8 15.32 8.51 -3.17
C VAL A 8 14.93 7.04 -3.34
N GLY A 9 15.49 6.37 -4.35
CA GLY A 9 15.16 5.00 -4.68
C GLY A 9 13.71 4.89 -5.16
N THR A 10 13.05 3.80 -4.79
CA THR A 10 11.68 3.57 -5.20
C THR A 10 10.74 4.62 -4.64
N GLY A 11 10.94 5.16 -3.43
CA GLY A 11 10.12 6.22 -2.85
C GLY A 11 9.82 6.02 -1.36
N ASP A 12 9.84 4.77 -0.89
CA ASP A 12 9.71 4.45 0.53
C ASP A 12 11.00 4.81 1.28
N ALA A 13 10.88 5.34 2.50
CA ALA A 13 12.03 5.85 3.23
C ALA A 13 12.99 4.75 3.71
N ASP A 14 12.52 3.50 3.83
CA ASP A 14 13.31 2.35 4.26
C ASP A 14 14.28 1.84 3.19
N LEU A 15 14.04 2.16 1.92
CA LEU A 15 14.94 1.88 0.80
C LEU A 15 15.93 3.02 0.49
N LEU A 16 15.93 4.08 1.31
CA LEU A 16 16.99 5.07 1.25
C LEU A 16 18.33 4.47 1.66
N THR A 17 19.39 4.86 0.96
CA THR A 17 20.73 4.54 1.44
C THR A 17 20.98 5.25 2.77
N VAL A 18 21.79 4.62 3.63
CA VAL A 18 22.21 5.25 4.91
C VAL A 18 22.84 6.63 4.68
N ARG A 19 23.55 6.82 3.55
CA ARG A 19 24.11 8.12 3.16
C ARG A 19 23.02 9.13 2.84
N ALA A 20 22.00 8.76 2.07
CA ALA A 20 20.86 9.62 1.74
C ALA A 20 20.11 10.07 3.01
N SER A 21 19.77 9.13 3.89
CA SER A 21 19.09 9.42 5.17
C SER A 21 19.88 10.40 6.04
N ARG A 22 21.20 10.20 6.19
CA ARG A 22 22.07 11.13 6.94
C ARG A 22 22.14 12.53 6.32
N LEU A 23 22.19 12.62 4.99
CA LEU A 23 22.23 13.90 4.30
C LEU A 23 20.92 14.68 4.45
N LEU A 24 19.79 13.98 4.38
CA LEU A 24 18.45 14.52 4.65
C LEU A 24 18.35 15.04 6.08
N ALA A 25 18.75 14.25 7.08
CA ALA A 25 18.73 14.60 8.49
C ALA A 25 19.62 15.81 8.86
N ASP A 26 20.61 16.13 8.04
CA ASP A 26 21.54 17.24 8.25
C ASP A 26 21.33 18.42 7.29
N CYS A 27 20.34 18.36 6.39
CA CYS A 27 20.19 19.39 5.36
C CYS A 27 19.63 20.71 5.93
N GLY A 28 20.07 21.82 5.34
CA GLY A 28 19.50 23.16 5.59
C GLY A 28 18.45 23.54 4.55
N THR A 29 18.60 23.04 3.32
CA THR A 29 17.62 23.21 2.24
C THR A 29 17.47 21.89 1.48
N CYS A 30 16.24 21.45 1.24
CA CYS A 30 15.89 20.26 0.47
C CYS A 30 14.97 20.63 -0.70
N LEU A 31 15.45 20.42 -1.92
CA LEU A 31 14.72 20.62 -3.16
C LEU A 31 14.17 19.28 -3.66
N PHE A 32 12.92 19.21 -4.07
CA PHE A 32 12.26 17.99 -4.55
C PHE A 32 11.25 18.33 -5.65
N GLU A 33 10.91 17.38 -6.52
CA GLU A 33 9.91 17.60 -7.57
C GLU A 33 8.62 16.86 -7.21
N GLY A 34 7.61 17.60 -6.75
CA GLY A 34 6.31 17.08 -6.35
C GLY A 34 6.35 16.28 -5.04
N VAL A 35 5.21 16.16 -4.36
CA VAL A 35 5.14 15.50 -3.04
C VAL A 35 4.67 14.04 -3.10
N HIS A 36 4.29 13.53 -4.28
CA HIS A 36 3.72 12.19 -4.38
C HIS A 36 4.78 11.13 -4.03
N GLY A 37 4.50 10.33 -2.99
CA GLY A 37 5.42 9.28 -2.53
C GLY A 37 6.68 9.79 -1.81
N LEU A 38 6.82 11.09 -1.51
CA LEU A 38 7.99 11.64 -0.82
C LEU A 38 7.71 12.09 0.63
N HIS A 39 6.49 11.92 1.14
CA HIS A 39 6.12 12.42 2.46
C HIS A 39 7.02 11.89 3.58
N GLU A 40 7.27 10.58 3.58
CA GLU A 40 8.12 9.94 4.59
C GLU A 40 9.59 10.35 4.43
N VAL A 41 10.09 10.43 3.19
CA VAL A 41 11.45 10.90 2.88
C VAL A 41 11.66 12.34 3.35
N LEU A 42 10.71 13.23 3.08
CA LEU A 42 10.78 14.64 3.49
C LEU A 42 10.65 14.82 5.01
N SER A 43 10.02 13.86 5.71
CA SER A 43 9.92 13.88 7.17
C SER A 43 11.27 13.65 7.88
N LEU A 44 12.27 13.13 7.16
CA LEU A 44 13.65 12.98 7.66
C LEU A 44 14.39 14.32 7.72
N CYS A 45 13.93 15.33 6.99
CA CYS A 45 14.53 16.66 7.04
C CYS A 45 14.31 17.32 8.41
N PRO A 46 15.28 18.07 8.94
CA PRO A 46 15.10 18.86 10.14
C PRO A 46 13.89 19.80 10.06
N PRO A 47 13.20 20.11 11.18
CA PRO A 47 12.11 21.09 11.19
C PRO A 47 12.51 22.48 10.71
N ARG A 48 13.81 22.81 10.79
CA ARG A 48 14.41 24.07 10.33
C ARG A 48 14.81 24.06 8.85
N ALA A 49 14.78 22.90 8.19
CA ALA A 49 15.18 22.78 6.80
C ALA A 49 14.14 23.45 5.89
N ARG A 50 14.61 24.23 4.93
CA ARG A 50 13.77 24.82 3.90
C ARG A 50 13.41 23.75 2.86
N LEU A 51 12.13 23.40 2.76
CA LEU A 51 11.61 22.47 1.76
C LEU A 51 11.14 23.26 0.54
N VAL A 52 11.67 22.95 -0.65
CA VAL A 52 11.36 23.66 -1.90
C VAL A 52 10.86 22.66 -2.95
N ASP A 53 9.60 22.80 -3.33
CA ASP A 53 9.02 22.04 -4.45
C ASP A 53 9.43 22.71 -5.76
N THR A 54 10.15 21.97 -6.60
CA THR A 54 10.66 22.42 -7.90
C THR A 54 9.74 22.07 -9.07
N THR A 55 8.53 21.58 -8.80
CA THR A 55 7.57 21.23 -9.86
C THR A 55 7.30 22.42 -10.77
N GLY A 56 7.60 22.25 -12.07
CA GLY A 56 7.43 23.29 -13.07
C GLY A 56 8.45 24.44 -13.02
N MET A 57 9.47 24.35 -12.17
CA MET A 57 10.55 25.34 -12.14
C MET A 57 11.52 25.15 -13.31
N PRO A 58 11.88 26.22 -14.04
CA PRO A 58 12.99 26.19 -14.97
C PRO A 58 14.31 25.80 -14.29
N VAL A 59 15.22 25.14 -15.02
CA VAL A 59 16.54 24.75 -14.51
C VAL A 59 17.33 25.95 -13.97
N SER A 60 17.20 27.13 -14.59
CA SER A 60 17.83 28.36 -14.11
C SER A 60 17.42 28.71 -12.68
N ASP A 61 16.15 28.48 -12.35
CA ASP A 61 15.56 28.87 -11.08
C ASP A 61 15.91 27.85 -9.99
N VAL A 62 15.96 26.57 -10.35
CA VAL A 62 16.50 25.50 -9.48
C VAL A 62 17.96 25.80 -9.14
N VAL A 63 18.78 26.17 -10.14
CA VAL A 63 20.18 26.56 -9.91
C VAL A 63 20.28 27.82 -9.04
N ALA A 64 19.42 28.82 -9.25
CA ALA A 64 19.39 30.02 -8.43
C ALA A 64 19.07 29.69 -6.96
N GLU A 65 18.09 28.82 -6.71
CA GLU A 65 17.74 28.35 -5.37
C GLU A 65 18.89 27.60 -4.69
N ILE A 66 19.57 26.71 -5.43
CA ILE A 66 20.75 25.99 -4.93
C ILE A 66 21.86 26.97 -4.56
N ARG A 67 22.11 27.99 -5.39
CA ARG A 67 23.12 29.03 -5.14
C ARG A 67 22.79 29.87 -3.92
N GLU A 68 21.54 30.30 -3.79
CA GLU A 68 21.10 31.12 -2.68
C GLU A 68 21.21 30.36 -1.36
N ALA A 69 20.68 29.12 -1.32
CA ALA A 69 20.79 28.26 -0.15
C ALA A 69 22.24 28.00 0.24
N SER A 70 23.07 27.72 -0.75
CA SER A 70 24.49 27.53 -0.51
C SER A 70 25.18 28.81 0.00
N GLY A 71 24.79 29.99 -0.49
CA GLY A 71 25.29 31.29 -0.03
C GLY A 71 24.96 31.58 1.45
N ARG A 72 23.88 30.98 1.96
CA ARG A 72 23.52 31.01 3.40
C ARG A 72 24.29 29.99 4.24
N GLY A 73 25.11 29.15 3.61
CA GLY A 73 25.84 28.06 4.28
C GLY A 73 25.01 26.78 4.47
N ASP A 74 23.84 26.66 3.83
CA ASP A 74 23.01 25.45 3.94
C ASP A 74 23.71 24.27 3.28
N ARG A 75 23.58 23.10 3.90
CA ARG A 75 23.76 21.83 3.18
C ARG A 75 22.53 21.63 2.29
N VAL A 76 22.74 21.70 0.97
CA VAL A 76 21.66 21.59 -0.03
C VAL A 76 21.53 20.16 -0.51
N VAL A 77 20.33 19.61 -0.38
CA VAL A 77 19.93 18.31 -0.92
C VAL A 77 18.94 18.52 -2.06
N ARG A 78 19.16 17.86 -3.20
CA ARG A 78 18.25 17.80 -4.35
C ARG A 78 17.79 16.36 -4.49
N LEU A 79 16.53 16.09 -4.18
CA LEU A 79 15.95 14.76 -4.29
C LEU A 79 15.63 14.44 -5.75
N ILE A 80 16.06 13.26 -6.17
CA ILE A 80 15.84 12.71 -7.49
C ILE A 80 15.10 11.38 -7.34
N PRO A 81 13.92 11.21 -7.97
CA PRO A 81 13.21 9.92 -8.01
C PRO A 81 14.10 8.78 -8.51
N GLY A 82 14.01 7.60 -7.89
CA GLY A 82 14.81 6.45 -8.32
C GLY A 82 16.30 6.65 -8.07
N GLU A 83 17.06 6.50 -9.14
CA GLU A 83 18.50 6.58 -9.16
C GLU A 83 18.94 7.73 -10.09
N PRO A 84 19.80 8.66 -9.65
CA PRO A 84 20.11 9.88 -10.42
C PRO A 84 20.77 9.65 -11.78
N SER A 85 21.53 8.58 -11.97
CA SER A 85 22.14 8.23 -13.26
C SER A 85 21.13 7.69 -14.29
N MET A 86 19.96 7.23 -13.84
CA MET A 86 18.85 6.72 -14.65
C MET A 86 17.71 7.73 -14.81
N TYR A 87 17.72 8.85 -14.09
CA TYR A 87 16.67 9.88 -14.13
C TYR A 87 16.93 10.96 -15.20
N ARG A 88 15.86 11.42 -15.87
CA ARG A 88 15.95 12.50 -16.86
C ARG A 88 16.10 13.86 -16.16
N GLY A 89 17.02 14.70 -16.62
CA GLY A 89 17.13 16.11 -16.20
C GLY A 89 18.32 16.43 -15.31
N VAL A 90 18.85 15.44 -14.58
CA VAL A 90 20.04 15.62 -13.71
C VAL A 90 21.23 16.19 -14.48
N ALA A 91 21.52 15.66 -15.67
CA ALA A 91 22.64 16.13 -16.49
C ALA A 91 22.48 17.60 -16.94
N GLN A 92 21.24 18.10 -17.10
CA GLN A 92 21.00 19.49 -17.47
C GLN A 92 21.20 20.41 -16.26
N GLU A 93 20.70 20.03 -15.08
CA GLU A 93 20.94 20.76 -13.83
C GLU A 93 22.43 20.80 -13.50
N VAL A 94 23.14 19.67 -13.62
CA VAL A 94 24.59 19.55 -13.39
C VAL A 94 25.39 20.51 -14.29
N ARG A 95 25.13 20.52 -15.61
CA ARG A 95 25.81 21.47 -16.51
C ARG A 95 25.56 22.93 -16.14
N ALA A 96 24.34 23.25 -15.71
CA ALA A 96 23.98 24.59 -15.29
C ALA A 96 24.63 24.99 -13.96
N LEU A 97 24.79 24.05 -13.02
CA LEU A 97 25.54 24.23 -11.79
C LEU A 97 27.03 24.44 -12.04
N GLU A 98 27.63 23.65 -12.94
CA GLU A 98 29.03 23.79 -13.36
C GLU A 98 29.29 25.16 -13.99
N ALA A 99 28.41 25.59 -14.90
CA ALA A 99 28.49 26.93 -15.49
C ALA A 99 28.35 28.06 -14.45
N ALA A 100 27.64 27.79 -13.34
CA ALA A 100 27.48 28.73 -12.24
C ALA A 100 28.57 28.60 -11.14
N GLY A 101 29.56 27.72 -11.32
CA GLY A 101 30.64 27.50 -10.36
C GLY A 101 30.21 26.82 -9.06
N VAL A 102 29.10 26.08 -9.08
CA VAL A 102 28.58 25.36 -7.91
C VAL A 102 29.01 23.90 -7.98
N GLY A 103 29.69 23.42 -6.93
CA GLY A 103 30.04 22.01 -6.82
C GLY A 103 28.79 21.14 -6.66
N TRP A 104 28.87 19.88 -7.10
CA TRP A 104 27.77 18.94 -6.99
C TRP A 104 28.31 17.53 -6.72
N GLN A 105 27.46 16.66 -6.18
CA GLN A 105 27.78 15.26 -5.97
C GLN A 105 26.52 14.41 -6.08
N ILE A 106 26.61 13.27 -6.78
CA ILE A 106 25.55 12.26 -6.80
C ILE A 106 25.69 11.32 -5.60
N VAL A 107 24.56 11.06 -4.96
CA VAL A 107 24.38 10.02 -3.96
C VAL A 107 23.45 8.98 -4.57
N PRO A 108 23.94 7.76 -4.87
CA PRO A 108 23.14 6.76 -5.54
C PRO A 108 21.97 6.31 -4.67
N GLY A 109 20.87 5.96 -5.34
CA GLY A 109 19.67 5.36 -4.75
C GLY A 109 19.49 3.92 -5.24
N VAL A 110 18.50 3.22 -4.69
CA VAL A 110 18.10 1.90 -5.16
C VAL A 110 17.38 2.04 -6.52
N PRO A 111 17.88 1.42 -7.61
CA PRO A 111 17.21 1.49 -8.90
C PRO A 111 15.82 0.85 -8.86
N VAL A 112 14.85 1.46 -9.53
CA VAL A 112 13.51 0.88 -9.72
C VAL A 112 13.59 -0.50 -10.42
N VAL A 113 14.59 -0.69 -11.29
CA VAL A 113 14.91 -1.96 -11.96
C VAL A 113 15.33 -3.04 -10.97
N ALA A 114 16.17 -2.70 -9.99
CA ALA A 114 16.62 -3.64 -8.97
C ALA A 114 15.47 -4.02 -8.01
N ALA A 115 14.64 -3.05 -7.66
CA ALA A 115 13.44 -3.30 -6.86
C ALA A 115 12.44 -4.20 -7.61
N ALA A 116 12.22 -3.98 -8.91
CA ALA A 116 11.36 -4.84 -9.71
C ALA A 116 11.90 -6.28 -9.84
N ALA A 117 13.22 -6.45 -10.00
CA ALA A 117 13.85 -7.77 -10.01
C ALA A 117 13.64 -8.51 -8.66
N ALA A 118 13.81 -7.79 -7.54
CA ALA A 118 13.58 -8.33 -6.21
C ALA A 118 12.11 -8.75 -6.00
N ALA A 119 11.16 -7.92 -6.44
CA ALA A 119 9.71 -8.20 -6.38
C ALA A 119 9.32 -9.44 -7.21
N LEU A 120 9.93 -9.58 -8.39
CA LEU A 120 9.74 -10.75 -9.27
C LEU A 120 10.49 -11.99 -8.77
N GLY A 121 11.38 -11.85 -7.79
CA GLY A 121 12.21 -12.93 -7.27
C GLY A 121 13.21 -13.46 -8.31
N ILE A 122 13.70 -12.59 -9.20
CA ILE A 122 14.66 -12.96 -10.24
C ILE A 122 16.04 -12.38 -9.98
N GLU A 123 17.04 -13.16 -10.37
CA GLU A 123 18.42 -12.71 -10.43
C GLU A 123 18.74 -12.19 -11.84
N LEU A 124 19.14 -10.93 -11.93
CA LEU A 124 19.50 -10.27 -13.19
C LEU A 124 20.80 -10.82 -13.82
N ALA A 125 21.58 -11.58 -13.06
CA ALA A 125 22.89 -12.11 -13.46
C ALA A 125 23.09 -13.58 -13.05
N ALA A 126 22.01 -14.38 -13.01
CA ALA A 126 22.09 -15.79 -12.62
C ALA A 126 22.89 -16.63 -13.63
N PRO A 127 23.68 -17.64 -13.19
CA PRO A 127 24.17 -18.69 -14.08
C PRO A 127 23.00 -19.41 -14.76
N GLY A 128 23.00 -19.47 -16.10
CA GLY A 128 21.84 -19.98 -16.86
C GLY A 128 20.63 -19.04 -16.92
N GLY A 129 20.76 -17.84 -16.35
CA GLY A 129 19.80 -16.74 -16.47
C GLY A 129 20.00 -15.91 -17.74
N PRO A 130 19.59 -14.63 -17.75
CA PRO A 130 19.64 -13.84 -18.95
C PRO A 130 21.08 -13.54 -19.38
N GLY A 131 21.38 -13.70 -20.67
CA GLY A 131 22.70 -13.41 -21.24
C GLY A 131 23.07 -11.93 -21.14
N SER A 132 22.06 -11.07 -21.19
CA SER A 132 22.18 -9.64 -20.95
C SER A 132 20.87 -9.02 -20.43
N VAL A 133 20.99 -7.88 -19.77
CA VAL A 133 19.85 -7.08 -19.27
C VAL A 133 19.83 -5.73 -19.98
N HIS A 134 18.76 -5.47 -20.74
CA HIS A 134 18.57 -4.25 -21.50
C HIS A 134 17.61 -3.33 -20.75
N ILE A 135 18.12 -2.22 -20.20
CA ILE A 135 17.27 -1.20 -19.56
C ILE A 135 16.88 -0.16 -20.60
N VAL A 136 15.60 -0.12 -20.95
CA VAL A 136 15.11 0.62 -22.11
C VAL A 136 14.00 1.57 -21.68
N ARG A 137 14.07 2.84 -22.07
CA ARG A 137 13.01 3.80 -21.74
C ARG A 137 11.92 3.80 -22.81
N PRO A 138 10.65 3.97 -22.43
CA PRO A 138 9.61 4.35 -23.39
C PRO A 138 9.96 5.74 -23.95
N SER A 139 9.90 5.93 -25.28
CA SER A 139 10.22 7.23 -25.88
C SER A 139 9.19 8.29 -25.50
N HIS A 140 9.62 9.55 -25.61
CA HIS A 140 8.74 10.71 -25.62
C HIS A 140 9.35 11.68 -26.61
N GLU A 141 8.87 11.69 -27.85
CA GLU A 141 9.24 12.75 -28.79
C GLU A 141 8.40 13.99 -28.49
N PRO A 142 9.03 15.15 -28.19
CA PRO A 142 8.31 16.40 -28.08
C PRO A 142 7.66 16.74 -29.44
N GLY A 143 6.32 16.79 -29.48
CA GLY A 143 5.56 17.16 -30.67
C GLY A 143 4.97 16.00 -31.48
N ALA A 144 5.15 14.75 -31.05
CA ALA A 144 4.54 13.59 -31.68
C ALA A 144 3.04 13.49 -31.35
N SER A 145 2.22 13.10 -32.34
CA SER A 145 0.81 12.74 -32.13
C SER A 145 0.71 11.56 -31.14
N PRO A 146 -0.38 11.37 -30.38
CA PRO A 146 -0.49 10.35 -29.32
C PRO A 146 -0.14 8.91 -29.75
N SER A 147 -0.21 8.60 -31.06
CA SER A 147 0.15 7.31 -31.63
C SER A 147 1.64 7.11 -31.94
N ASP A 148 2.44 8.18 -32.02
CA ASP A 148 3.86 8.13 -32.42
C ASP A 148 4.82 8.16 -31.22
N GLY A 149 4.32 8.51 -30.03
CA GLY A 149 5.11 8.73 -28.80
C GLY A 149 5.36 7.49 -27.94
N GLU A 150 5.06 6.27 -28.42
CA GLU A 150 5.17 5.02 -27.63
C GLU A 150 6.34 4.12 -28.04
N ARG A 151 7.20 4.54 -28.98
CA ARG A 151 8.25 3.68 -29.54
C ARG A 151 9.42 3.40 -28.58
N LEU A 152 9.78 2.15 -28.39
CA LEU A 152 11.01 1.65 -27.82
C LEU A 152 12.11 1.73 -28.91
N PRO A 153 13.37 1.97 -28.52
CA PRO A 153 14.49 1.79 -29.44
C PRO A 153 14.58 0.33 -29.92
N PRO A 154 15.32 0.06 -31.01
CA PRO A 154 15.51 -1.29 -31.51
C PRO A 154 15.95 -2.23 -30.40
N LEU A 155 15.13 -3.25 -30.15
CA LEU A 155 15.40 -4.27 -29.15
C LEU A 155 16.17 -5.42 -29.80
N PRO A 156 17.09 -6.07 -29.07
CA PRO A 156 17.73 -7.28 -29.55
C PRO A 156 16.67 -8.37 -29.76
N THR A 157 16.77 -9.07 -30.89
CA THR A 157 15.87 -10.15 -31.29
C THR A 157 16.54 -11.50 -31.10
N GLY A 158 15.92 -12.38 -30.31
CA GLY A 158 16.38 -13.76 -30.07
C GLY A 158 17.47 -13.88 -29.00
N GLY A 159 17.26 -14.77 -28.02
CA GLY A 159 18.20 -15.06 -26.94
C GLY A 159 17.54 -15.27 -25.58
N ALA A 160 18.35 -15.49 -24.54
CA ALA A 160 17.89 -15.56 -23.15
C ALA A 160 17.74 -14.17 -22.47
N ASP A 161 17.86 -13.08 -23.23
CA ASP A 161 17.97 -11.72 -22.70
C ASP A 161 16.72 -11.23 -21.96
N LEU A 162 16.94 -10.36 -20.98
CA LEU A 162 15.88 -9.69 -20.23
C LEU A 162 15.80 -8.23 -20.65
N THR A 163 14.65 -7.79 -21.16
CA THR A 163 14.35 -6.37 -21.39
C THR A 163 13.58 -5.81 -20.21
N VAL A 164 14.07 -4.72 -19.62
CA VAL A 164 13.43 -4.00 -18.53
C VAL A 164 13.07 -2.60 -19.00
N VAL A 165 11.78 -2.28 -18.94
CA VAL A 165 11.24 -0.97 -19.28
C VAL A 165 10.74 -0.31 -17.99
N PRO A 166 11.54 0.56 -17.35
CA PRO A 166 11.12 1.29 -16.17
C PRO A 166 10.26 2.50 -16.55
N HIS A 167 9.53 2.98 -15.56
CA HIS A 167 8.71 4.18 -15.62
C HIS A 167 7.59 4.15 -16.67
N VAL A 168 6.91 3.01 -16.81
CA VAL A 168 5.81 2.82 -17.75
C VAL A 168 4.50 3.29 -17.12
N GLY A 169 3.89 4.32 -17.71
CA GLY A 169 2.58 4.80 -17.30
C GLY A 169 1.43 3.93 -17.86
N PRO A 170 0.21 3.99 -17.27
CA PRO A 170 -0.94 3.18 -17.70
C PRO A 170 -1.30 3.36 -19.17
N ARG A 171 -1.14 4.57 -19.71
CA ARG A 171 -1.40 4.86 -21.12
C ARG A 171 -0.38 4.23 -22.06
N GLN A 172 0.87 4.09 -21.62
CA GLN A 172 2.00 3.61 -22.44
C GLN A 172 2.10 2.08 -22.46
N LEU A 173 1.51 1.41 -21.47
CA LEU A 173 1.66 -0.03 -21.28
C LEU A 173 1.27 -0.85 -22.53
N ALA A 174 0.14 -0.52 -23.16
CA ALA A 174 -0.32 -1.22 -24.35
C ALA A 174 0.66 -1.06 -25.53
N GLY A 175 1.29 0.12 -25.67
CA GLY A 175 2.35 0.37 -26.64
C GLY A 175 3.60 -0.44 -26.36
N VAL A 176 4.07 -0.40 -25.11
CA VAL A 176 5.25 -1.16 -24.66
C VAL A 176 5.09 -2.66 -24.91
N ILE A 177 3.95 -3.26 -24.55
CA ILE A 177 3.70 -4.69 -24.79
C ILE A 177 3.74 -5.00 -26.30
N ARG A 178 3.06 -4.18 -27.13
CA ARG A 178 2.99 -4.36 -28.58
C ARG A 178 4.36 -4.38 -29.23
N GLU A 179 5.32 -3.63 -28.69
CA GLU A 179 6.67 -3.51 -29.23
C GLU A 179 7.65 -4.54 -28.69
N LEU A 180 7.37 -5.10 -27.50
CA LEU A 180 8.11 -6.24 -26.99
C LEU A 180 7.78 -7.54 -27.76
N VAL A 181 6.55 -7.68 -28.28
CA VAL A 181 6.09 -8.90 -28.98
C VAL A 181 6.96 -9.25 -30.20
N PRO A 182 7.32 -8.34 -31.12
CA PRO A 182 8.22 -8.66 -32.24
C PRO A 182 9.63 -9.07 -31.80
N ALA A 183 10.12 -8.57 -30.66
CA ALA A 183 11.47 -8.82 -30.18
C ALA A 183 11.60 -10.16 -29.43
N HIS A 184 10.60 -10.48 -28.61
CA HIS A 184 10.61 -11.60 -27.68
C HIS A 184 9.66 -12.74 -28.04
N GLY A 185 8.67 -12.49 -28.89
CA GLY A 185 7.58 -13.42 -29.21
C GLY A 185 6.43 -13.38 -28.20
N PRO A 186 5.19 -13.71 -28.62
CA PRO A 186 3.99 -13.61 -27.77
C PRO A 186 4.01 -14.57 -26.57
N GLU A 187 4.70 -15.70 -26.67
CA GLU A 187 4.82 -16.69 -25.58
C GLU A 187 5.87 -16.32 -24.54
N CYS A 188 6.65 -15.25 -24.76
CA CYS A 188 7.68 -14.84 -23.82
C CYS A 188 7.07 -14.42 -22.49
N THR A 189 7.64 -14.91 -21.40
CA THR A 189 7.24 -14.54 -20.05
C THR A 189 7.51 -13.06 -19.80
N VAL A 190 6.52 -12.39 -19.22
CA VAL A 190 6.57 -10.98 -18.85
C VAL A 190 6.09 -10.82 -17.41
N GLY A 191 6.84 -10.04 -16.64
CA GLY A 191 6.51 -9.62 -15.29
C GLY A 191 6.32 -8.12 -15.26
N ILE A 192 5.21 -7.65 -14.70
CA ILE A 192 4.93 -6.23 -14.51
C ILE A 192 4.85 -5.97 -13.03
N VAL A 193 5.71 -5.07 -12.56
CA VAL A 193 5.72 -4.63 -11.16
C VAL A 193 5.22 -3.21 -11.09
N VAL A 194 4.09 -3.02 -10.43
CA VAL A 194 3.51 -1.70 -10.14
C VAL A 194 4.11 -1.22 -8.83
N ALA A 195 4.61 0.02 -8.81
CA ALA A 195 5.19 0.64 -7.61
C ALA A 195 6.22 -0.28 -6.88
N PRO A 196 7.25 -0.77 -7.58
CA PRO A 196 8.24 -1.69 -7.00
C PRO A 196 8.90 -1.06 -5.78
N GLY A 197 9.10 -1.84 -4.71
CA GLY A 197 9.66 -1.41 -3.44
C GLY A 197 8.87 -0.28 -2.77
N ARG A 198 7.56 -0.19 -3.01
CA ARG A 198 6.67 0.73 -2.28
C ARG A 198 5.55 -0.02 -1.57
N GLU A 199 4.99 0.59 -0.52
CA GLU A 199 3.73 0.12 0.06
C GLU A 199 2.63 0.07 -1.03
N GLY A 200 2.10 -1.13 -1.29
CA GLY A 200 1.13 -1.37 -2.37
C GLY A 200 1.75 -1.87 -3.69
N GLU A 201 2.98 -2.38 -3.65
CA GLU A 201 3.59 -3.15 -4.74
C GLU A 201 2.65 -4.27 -5.25
N ILE A 202 2.49 -4.36 -6.57
CA ILE A 202 1.72 -5.43 -7.22
C ILE A 202 2.60 -6.06 -8.28
N THR A 203 2.69 -7.38 -8.27
CA THR A 203 3.39 -8.15 -9.29
C THR A 203 2.39 -8.95 -10.12
N VAL A 204 2.40 -8.74 -11.44
CA VAL A 204 1.60 -9.50 -12.40
C VAL A 204 2.56 -10.25 -13.32
N VAL A 205 2.37 -11.56 -13.46
CA VAL A 205 3.17 -12.40 -14.36
C VAL A 205 2.25 -13.10 -15.34
N GLY A 206 2.68 -13.15 -16.60
CA GLY A 206 1.98 -13.78 -17.71
C GLY A 206 2.91 -13.93 -18.91
N THR A 207 2.33 -14.01 -20.10
CA THR A 207 3.04 -13.94 -21.37
C THR A 207 2.74 -12.63 -22.07
N LEU A 208 3.58 -12.20 -23.01
CA LEU A 208 3.29 -11.00 -23.81
C LEU A 208 1.95 -11.08 -24.55
N GLY A 209 1.47 -12.29 -24.85
CA GLY A 209 0.18 -12.53 -25.49
C GLY A 209 -1.04 -12.42 -24.56
N ASP A 210 -0.89 -12.67 -23.24
CA ASP A 210 -2.02 -12.72 -22.29
C ASP A 210 -1.99 -11.63 -21.20
N ILE A 211 -0.85 -10.95 -21.03
CA ILE A 211 -0.64 -10.02 -19.92
C ILE A 211 -1.61 -8.84 -19.96
N ALA A 212 -1.99 -8.38 -21.16
CA ALA A 212 -2.95 -7.30 -21.32
C ALA A 212 -4.33 -7.68 -20.74
N ASP A 213 -4.79 -8.90 -21.00
CA ASP A 213 -6.05 -9.42 -20.48
C ASP A 213 -5.97 -9.61 -18.96
N ARG A 214 -4.85 -10.12 -18.44
CA ARG A 214 -4.61 -10.25 -17.00
C ARG A 214 -4.61 -8.91 -16.27
N MET A 215 -4.32 -7.82 -16.98
CA MET A 215 -4.33 -6.47 -16.44
C MET A 215 -5.68 -5.76 -16.63
N THR A 216 -6.60 -6.28 -17.45
CA THR A 216 -7.95 -5.70 -17.59
C THR A 216 -8.72 -5.72 -16.27
N GLY A 217 -9.39 -4.60 -15.95
CA GLY A 217 -10.10 -4.42 -14.68
C GLY A 217 -9.22 -4.03 -13.49
N THR A 218 -7.89 -3.92 -13.67
CA THR A 218 -7.00 -3.32 -12.68
C THR A 218 -6.93 -1.81 -12.96
N ASP A 219 -7.43 -0.99 -12.03
CA ASP A 219 -7.27 0.47 -12.13
C ASP A 219 -5.84 0.81 -11.72
N LEU A 220 -4.91 0.68 -12.67
CA LEU A 220 -3.47 0.77 -12.44
C LEU A 220 -3.08 2.23 -12.26
N PRO A 221 -2.71 2.66 -11.04
CA PRO A 221 -2.81 4.07 -10.75
C PRO A 221 -1.57 4.84 -11.20
N GLU A 222 -0.36 4.28 -11.16
CA GLU A 222 0.91 4.97 -11.52
C GLU A 222 2.06 3.99 -11.86
N ASP A 223 3.24 4.58 -12.14
CA ASP A 223 4.57 4.04 -12.50
C ASP A 223 4.81 2.53 -12.37
N MET A 224 5.09 1.89 -13.51
CA MET A 224 5.32 0.44 -13.61
C MET A 224 6.71 0.13 -14.15
N VAL A 225 7.20 -1.05 -13.82
CA VAL A 225 8.37 -1.66 -14.47
C VAL A 225 7.91 -2.91 -15.19
N VAL A 226 8.17 -2.97 -16.50
CA VAL A 226 7.87 -4.14 -17.34
C VAL A 226 9.17 -4.90 -17.59
N CYS A 227 9.21 -6.16 -17.20
CA CYS A 227 10.33 -7.07 -17.42
C CYS A 227 9.88 -8.17 -18.38
N ALA A 228 10.52 -8.33 -19.54
CA ALA A 228 10.20 -9.36 -20.52
C ALA A 228 11.44 -10.18 -20.87
N GLY A 229 11.34 -11.50 -20.75
CA GLY A 229 12.44 -12.41 -21.04
C GLY A 229 12.22 -13.82 -20.45
N PRO A 230 12.85 -14.85 -21.02
CA PRO A 230 12.66 -16.24 -20.61
C PRO A 230 13.14 -16.53 -19.18
N ALA A 231 14.03 -15.70 -18.62
CA ALA A 231 14.50 -15.78 -17.24
C ALA A 231 13.39 -15.63 -16.17
N LEU A 232 12.19 -15.18 -16.57
CA LEU A 232 11.02 -15.09 -15.69
C LEU A 232 10.23 -16.40 -15.60
N GLY A 233 10.38 -17.31 -16.59
CA GLY A 233 9.63 -18.56 -16.70
C GLY A 233 10.21 -19.73 -15.89
N SER A 234 11.45 -19.63 -15.43
CA SER A 234 12.18 -20.68 -14.69
C SER A 234 11.84 -20.77 -13.19
N ARG A 235 10.62 -20.41 -12.78
CA ARG A 235 10.17 -20.61 -11.40
C ARG A 235 9.83 -22.08 -11.13
N ARG A 236 10.82 -22.80 -10.59
CA ARG A 236 10.74 -24.05 -9.80
C ARG A 236 9.88 -25.17 -10.39
N ASP A 237 10.38 -25.81 -11.44
CA ASP A 237 10.23 -27.26 -11.60
C ASP A 237 11.63 -27.88 -11.40
N ASP A 238 11.77 -28.78 -10.42
CA ASP A 238 12.90 -29.68 -10.17
C ASP A 238 14.31 -29.21 -10.61
N GLU A 239 15.00 -28.46 -9.74
CA GLU A 239 16.44 -28.69 -9.59
C GLU A 239 16.65 -29.42 -8.27
N GLY A 240 16.89 -30.73 -8.39
CA GLY A 240 17.34 -31.55 -7.28
C GLY A 240 18.56 -30.93 -6.62
N LEU A 241 18.56 -30.90 -5.30
CA LEU A 241 19.75 -30.74 -4.47
C LEU A 241 20.68 -31.94 -4.71
N ASP A 242 21.34 -31.99 -5.86
CA ASP A 242 22.49 -32.87 -6.09
C ASP A 242 23.76 -32.01 -6.04
N GLY A 243 24.12 -31.71 -4.80
CA GLY A 243 25.22 -30.82 -4.44
C GLY A 243 25.50 -30.94 -2.95
N GLY A 244 25.77 -32.17 -2.50
CA GLY A 244 26.27 -32.40 -1.16
C GLY A 244 27.50 -31.51 -0.88
N PRO A 245 27.68 -31.01 0.36
CA PRO A 245 28.79 -30.15 0.68
C PRO A 245 30.11 -30.87 0.40
N ALA A 246 31.00 -30.22 -0.36
CA ALA A 246 32.36 -30.68 -0.59
C ALA A 246 33.06 -30.93 0.76
N PRO A 247 33.77 -32.06 0.95
CA PRO A 247 34.32 -32.42 2.24
C PRO A 247 35.50 -31.49 2.57
N VAL A 248 35.33 -30.67 3.61
CA VAL A 248 36.45 -30.00 4.27
C VAL A 248 37.16 -31.05 5.12
N GLY A 249 38.33 -31.47 4.65
CA GLY A 249 39.20 -32.38 5.38
C GLY A 249 39.73 -31.73 6.65
N SER A 250 39.67 -32.46 7.76
CA SER A 250 40.51 -32.27 8.95
C SER A 250 40.59 -33.59 9.72
N PRO A 251 41.72 -33.87 10.39
CA PRO A 251 42.26 -35.21 10.54
C PRO A 251 41.63 -35.99 11.70
N SER A 252 41.64 -37.32 11.57
CA SER A 252 41.41 -38.28 12.66
C SER A 252 42.42 -38.07 13.80
N PRO A 253 42.05 -38.41 15.04
CA PRO A 253 42.47 -39.72 15.54
C PRO A 253 41.43 -40.45 16.40
N GLU A 254 41.74 -41.73 16.57
CA GLU A 254 40.99 -42.80 17.21
C GLU A 254 40.63 -42.63 18.70
N SER A 255 39.58 -43.37 19.04
CA SER A 255 39.33 -44.06 20.32
C SER A 255 38.86 -43.23 21.52
N ALA A 256 37.61 -43.44 21.93
CA ALA A 256 37.31 -44.22 23.13
C ALA A 256 35.79 -44.33 23.36
N ARG A 257 35.37 -45.59 23.49
CA ARG A 257 34.15 -46.17 24.07
C ARG A 257 33.31 -45.28 24.99
N GLY A 258 31.99 -45.41 24.86
CA GLY A 258 31.09 -45.52 26.02
C GLY A 258 29.71 -44.88 25.91
N SER A 259 28.69 -45.74 26.03
CA SER A 259 27.47 -45.52 26.83
C SER A 259 26.17 -45.03 26.17
N VAL A 260 25.28 -46.01 25.97
CA VAL A 260 23.84 -46.07 26.34
C VAL A 260 22.87 -45.05 25.71
N ALA A 261 22.00 -45.58 24.85
CA ALA A 261 20.73 -44.98 24.44
C ALA A 261 19.62 -45.25 25.48
N PRO A 262 18.55 -44.43 25.51
CA PRO A 262 17.22 -44.94 25.76
C PRO A 262 16.40 -44.94 24.47
N SER A 263 15.84 -46.11 24.20
CA SER A 263 14.77 -46.37 23.24
C SER A 263 13.51 -45.57 23.58
N VAL A 264 12.98 -44.84 22.60
CA VAL A 264 11.58 -44.38 22.60
C VAL A 264 10.87 -45.02 21.41
N THR A 265 9.91 -45.87 21.74
CA THR A 265 8.98 -46.54 20.82
C THR A 265 8.09 -45.50 20.13
N PRO A 266 7.79 -45.60 18.82
CA PRO A 266 6.83 -44.70 18.19
C PRO A 266 5.41 -45.04 18.65
N SER A 267 4.78 -44.09 19.36
CA SER A 267 3.36 -44.12 19.66
C SER A 267 2.55 -43.94 18.38
N ALA A 268 1.42 -44.64 18.33
CA ALA A 268 0.51 -44.79 17.21
C ALA A 268 0.17 -43.48 16.49
N SER A 269 0.04 -43.60 15.17
CA SER A 269 -0.45 -42.61 14.22
C SER A 269 -1.70 -41.89 14.73
N ARG A 270 -1.55 -40.60 15.06
CA ARG A 270 -2.67 -39.69 15.27
C ARG A 270 -3.08 -39.15 13.90
N MET A 271 -4.28 -39.50 13.45
CA MET A 271 -4.84 -38.91 12.23
C MET A 271 -4.88 -37.37 12.37
N PRO A 272 -4.52 -36.61 11.31
CA PRO A 272 -4.68 -35.17 11.34
C PRO A 272 -6.16 -34.84 11.53
N ALA A 273 -6.48 -33.89 12.42
CA ALA A 273 -7.82 -33.33 12.51
C ALA A 273 -8.24 -32.81 11.12
N PRO A 274 -9.53 -32.85 10.76
CA PRO A 274 -9.97 -32.34 9.48
C PRO A 274 -9.53 -30.88 9.37
N THR A 275 -8.68 -30.59 8.39
CA THR A 275 -8.34 -29.22 8.02
C THR A 275 -9.66 -28.49 7.78
N PRO A 276 -9.88 -27.33 8.42
CA PRO A 276 -11.13 -26.60 8.22
C PRO A 276 -11.36 -26.37 6.73
N GLY A 277 -12.61 -26.55 6.30
CA GLY A 277 -13.03 -26.08 4.99
C GLY A 277 -12.84 -24.56 4.87
N ARG A 278 -13.06 -24.02 3.67
CA ARG A 278 -12.83 -22.61 3.34
C ARG A 278 -13.42 -21.63 4.38
N ILE A 279 -12.67 -20.62 4.80
CA ILE A 279 -13.11 -19.56 5.71
C ILE A 279 -13.38 -18.29 4.89
N LEU A 280 -14.53 -17.67 5.08
CA LEU A 280 -14.82 -16.35 4.51
C LEU A 280 -14.47 -15.25 5.52
N LEU A 281 -13.59 -14.33 5.15
CA LEU A 281 -13.31 -13.14 5.93
C LEU A 281 -13.92 -11.91 5.25
N LEU A 282 -14.88 -11.24 5.89
CA LEU A 282 -15.42 -9.96 5.42
C LEU A 282 -14.48 -8.84 5.91
N GLY A 283 -13.81 -8.19 4.97
CA GLY A 283 -12.69 -7.30 5.24
C GLY A 283 -12.99 -5.81 5.08
N GLY A 284 -11.91 -5.04 4.83
CA GLY A 284 -11.94 -3.57 4.73
C GLY A 284 -11.46 -2.83 5.99
N THR A 285 -10.94 -3.56 6.97
CA THR A 285 -10.35 -3.03 8.21
C THR A 285 -8.94 -3.56 8.43
N GLU A 286 -8.20 -2.88 9.30
CA GLU A 286 -6.87 -3.34 9.72
C GLU A 286 -6.95 -4.67 10.49
N GLU A 287 -7.98 -4.85 11.32
CA GLU A 287 -8.20 -6.12 12.03
C GLU A 287 -8.41 -7.29 11.06
N ALA A 288 -9.19 -7.08 9.99
CA ALA A 288 -9.37 -8.08 8.95
C ALA A 288 -8.03 -8.42 8.28
N ARG A 289 -7.23 -7.41 7.93
CA ARG A 289 -5.94 -7.61 7.26
C ARG A 289 -4.96 -8.42 8.12
N ARG A 290 -4.84 -8.07 9.40
CA ARG A 290 -3.99 -8.80 10.36
C ARG A 290 -4.50 -10.22 10.58
N LEU A 291 -5.81 -10.42 10.65
CA LEU A 291 -6.38 -11.75 10.82
C LEU A 291 -6.18 -12.62 9.58
N ALA A 292 -6.31 -12.06 8.36
CA ALA A 292 -6.00 -12.76 7.11
C ALA A 292 -4.55 -13.26 7.09
N GLU A 293 -3.60 -12.40 7.46
CA GLU A 293 -2.18 -12.75 7.56
C GLU A 293 -1.93 -13.90 8.55
N LEU A 294 -2.54 -13.86 9.73
CA LEU A 294 -2.43 -14.92 10.72
C LEU A 294 -3.00 -16.25 10.20
N MET A 295 -4.18 -16.21 9.56
CA MET A 295 -4.83 -17.41 9.03
C MET A 295 -4.05 -18.04 7.88
N VAL A 296 -3.56 -17.23 6.93
CA VAL A 296 -2.73 -17.70 5.81
C VAL A 296 -1.41 -18.28 6.32
N THR A 297 -0.76 -17.61 7.28
CA THR A 297 0.47 -18.10 7.89
C THR A 297 0.26 -19.44 8.62
N ALA A 298 -0.91 -19.63 9.21
CA ALA A 298 -1.32 -20.88 9.85
C ALA A 298 -1.76 -21.97 8.85
N GLY A 299 -1.73 -21.71 7.54
CA GLY A 299 -2.11 -22.67 6.50
C GLY A 299 -3.62 -22.88 6.34
N LEU A 300 -4.45 -21.95 6.81
CA LEU A 300 -5.91 -22.02 6.66
C LEU A 300 -6.33 -21.54 5.26
N ASP A 301 -7.29 -22.23 4.65
CA ASP A 301 -7.92 -21.80 3.39
C ASP A 301 -8.86 -20.63 3.67
N VAL A 302 -8.42 -19.41 3.38
CA VAL A 302 -9.19 -18.18 3.62
C VAL A 302 -9.37 -17.37 2.36
N VAL A 303 -10.61 -16.95 2.12
CA VAL A 303 -10.99 -15.98 1.11
C VAL A 303 -11.39 -14.68 1.80
N THR A 304 -10.68 -13.60 1.53
CA THR A 304 -11.06 -12.27 2.04
C THR A 304 -11.93 -11.54 1.04
N SER A 305 -13.14 -11.14 1.45
CA SER A 305 -14.03 -10.31 0.65
C SER A 305 -13.89 -8.83 1.02
N LEU A 306 -13.60 -7.99 0.03
CA LEU A 306 -13.56 -6.54 0.17
C LEU A 306 -14.78 -5.93 -0.55
N THR A 307 -15.52 -5.08 0.15
CA THR A 307 -16.70 -4.40 -0.42
C THR A 307 -16.29 -3.12 -1.15
N GLY A 308 -16.82 -2.96 -2.36
CA GLY A 308 -16.48 -1.84 -3.26
C GLY A 308 -15.31 -2.20 -4.19
N THR A 309 -15.08 -1.34 -5.18
CA THR A 309 -13.88 -1.38 -6.04
C THR A 309 -12.99 -0.21 -5.65
N PRO A 310 -12.31 -0.29 -4.48
CA PRO A 310 -11.42 0.77 -4.07
C PRO A 310 -10.31 0.96 -5.11
N SER A 311 -9.91 2.20 -5.37
CA SER A 311 -8.88 2.50 -6.38
C SER A 311 -7.49 1.97 -5.98
N ARG A 312 -7.24 1.76 -4.68
CA ARG A 312 -5.95 1.29 -4.10
C ARG A 312 -6.11 0.52 -2.76
N PRO A 313 -6.87 -0.59 -2.67
CA PRO A 313 -7.04 -1.31 -1.41
C PRO A 313 -5.69 -1.80 -0.86
N ARG A 314 -5.45 -1.62 0.44
CA ARG A 314 -4.39 -2.38 1.11
C ARG A 314 -4.82 -3.85 1.12
N MET A 315 -4.17 -4.65 0.28
CA MET A 315 -4.59 -6.03 0.06
C MET A 315 -4.21 -6.91 1.27
N PRO A 316 -5.14 -7.73 1.77
CA PRO A 316 -4.81 -8.78 2.73
C PRO A 316 -4.03 -9.90 2.03
N ARG A 317 -3.19 -10.62 2.79
CA ARG A 317 -2.58 -11.86 2.30
C ARG A 317 -3.65 -12.91 1.99
N GLY A 318 -3.39 -13.73 0.97
CA GLY A 318 -4.25 -14.88 0.60
C GLY A 318 -5.18 -14.59 -0.59
N GLU A 319 -6.16 -15.47 -0.79
CA GLU A 319 -7.18 -15.31 -1.84
C GLU A 319 -8.08 -14.11 -1.50
N VAL A 320 -8.27 -13.21 -2.47
CA VAL A 320 -9.08 -11.99 -2.30
C VAL A 320 -10.19 -11.95 -3.33
N ARG A 321 -11.40 -11.66 -2.87
CA ARG A 321 -12.56 -11.35 -3.70
C ARG A 321 -12.92 -9.88 -3.56
N ILE A 322 -12.98 -9.16 -4.67
CA ILE A 322 -13.44 -7.77 -4.72
C ILE A 322 -14.89 -7.74 -5.18
N GLY A 323 -15.70 -6.91 -4.52
CA GLY A 323 -17.11 -6.71 -4.86
C GLY A 323 -18.05 -7.41 -3.87
N GLY A 324 -19.25 -6.83 -3.76
CA GLY A 324 -20.29 -7.39 -2.90
C GLY A 324 -20.81 -8.73 -3.41
N PHE A 325 -21.51 -9.46 -2.53
CA PHE A 325 -22.12 -10.74 -2.90
C PHE A 325 -23.43 -10.61 -3.67
N GLY A 326 -24.08 -9.44 -3.68
CA GLY A 326 -25.41 -9.26 -4.27
C GLY A 326 -26.54 -9.29 -3.23
N GLY A 327 -26.23 -9.57 -1.97
CA GLY A 327 -27.19 -9.60 -0.87
C GLY A 327 -26.99 -10.82 0.03
N PRO A 328 -27.84 -11.02 1.05
CA PRO A 328 -27.77 -12.16 1.93
C PRO A 328 -28.04 -13.50 1.22
N GLU A 329 -28.93 -13.53 0.24
CA GLU A 329 -29.29 -14.75 -0.51
C GLU A 329 -28.11 -15.26 -1.36
N ASP A 330 -27.44 -14.36 -2.06
CA ASP A 330 -26.28 -14.70 -2.88
C ASP A 330 -25.04 -15.00 -2.02
N LEU A 331 -24.89 -14.33 -0.88
CA LEU A 331 -23.88 -14.70 0.12
C LEU A 331 -24.14 -16.12 0.66
N ALA A 332 -25.40 -16.47 0.96
CA ALA A 332 -25.75 -17.82 1.40
C ALA A 332 -25.47 -18.87 0.31
N ARG A 333 -25.72 -18.55 -0.97
CA ARG A 333 -25.34 -19.41 -2.09
C ARG A 333 -23.83 -19.63 -2.13
N TRP A 334 -23.03 -18.57 -2.05
CA TRP A 334 -21.58 -18.65 -2.04
C TRP A 334 -21.06 -19.51 -0.88
N LEU A 335 -21.62 -19.36 0.32
CA LEU A 335 -21.22 -20.15 1.50
C LEU A 335 -21.46 -21.65 1.28
N ARG A 336 -22.55 -22.04 0.60
CA ARG A 336 -22.83 -23.45 0.27
C ARG A 336 -21.89 -23.99 -0.81
N GLU A 337 -21.72 -23.24 -1.90
CA GLU A 337 -20.89 -23.65 -3.04
C GLU A 337 -19.42 -23.78 -2.67
N SER A 338 -18.90 -22.83 -1.89
CA SER A 338 -17.53 -22.85 -1.37
C SER A 338 -17.32 -23.80 -0.19
N ARG A 339 -18.40 -24.42 0.32
CA ARG A 339 -18.40 -25.26 1.53
C ARG A 339 -17.74 -24.56 2.71
N ALA A 340 -18.13 -23.30 2.93
CA ALA A 340 -17.49 -22.47 3.93
C ALA A 340 -17.69 -23.02 5.35
N SER A 341 -16.59 -23.21 6.08
CA SER A 341 -16.57 -23.74 7.44
C SER A 341 -16.85 -22.68 8.51
N ALA A 342 -16.58 -21.40 8.19
CA ALA A 342 -16.90 -20.24 9.02
C ALA A 342 -16.96 -18.96 8.18
N VAL A 343 -17.71 -17.98 8.71
CA VAL A 343 -17.66 -16.58 8.30
C VAL A 343 -17.08 -15.77 9.45
N ILE A 344 -16.06 -14.97 9.16
CA ILE A 344 -15.52 -13.98 10.08
C ILE A 344 -15.89 -12.61 9.54
N ASP A 345 -16.74 -11.91 10.27
CA ASP A 345 -17.11 -10.54 9.97
C ASP A 345 -16.19 -9.57 10.72
N ALA A 346 -15.15 -9.13 10.03
CA ALA A 346 -14.22 -8.11 10.48
C ALA A 346 -14.42 -6.78 9.71
N SER A 347 -15.62 -6.56 9.18
CA SER A 347 -15.97 -5.33 8.46
C SER A 347 -16.03 -4.11 9.40
N ASP A 348 -16.04 -2.90 8.83
CA ASP A 348 -16.15 -1.67 9.63
C ASP A 348 -17.45 -1.63 10.45
N PRO A 349 -17.47 -1.08 11.69
CA PRO A 349 -18.69 -1.01 12.50
C PRO A 349 -19.87 -0.26 11.86
N PHE A 350 -19.59 0.59 10.86
CA PHE A 350 -20.61 1.30 10.09
C PHE A 350 -21.03 0.57 8.80
N ALA A 351 -20.43 -0.58 8.48
CA ALA A 351 -20.80 -1.44 7.35
C ALA A 351 -22.01 -2.35 7.72
N THR A 352 -23.11 -1.74 8.16
CA THR A 352 -24.30 -2.45 8.68
C THR A 352 -24.91 -3.40 7.65
N GLY A 353 -24.94 -3.02 6.38
CA GLY A 353 -25.46 -3.89 5.31
C GLY A 353 -24.67 -5.17 5.10
N VAL A 354 -23.33 -5.11 5.19
CA VAL A 354 -22.44 -6.28 5.11
C VAL A 354 -22.68 -7.19 6.30
N SER A 355 -22.70 -6.61 7.48
CA SER A 355 -22.88 -7.32 8.76
C SER A 355 -24.24 -8.03 8.84
N ALA A 356 -25.31 -7.34 8.40
CA ALA A 356 -26.66 -7.91 8.34
C ALA A 356 -26.75 -9.04 7.31
N SER A 357 -26.11 -8.86 6.15
CA SER A 357 -26.07 -9.91 5.11
C SER A 357 -25.35 -11.15 5.62
N ALA A 358 -24.21 -10.98 6.28
CA ALA A 358 -23.43 -12.07 6.89
C ALA A 358 -24.25 -12.83 7.93
N THR A 359 -24.92 -12.12 8.84
CA THR A 359 -25.77 -12.70 9.88
C THR A 359 -26.91 -13.54 9.28
N ARG A 360 -27.59 -13.01 8.26
CA ARG A 360 -28.70 -13.71 7.60
C ARG A 360 -28.21 -14.93 6.83
N ALA A 361 -27.14 -14.80 6.05
CA ALA A 361 -26.57 -15.89 5.27
C ALA A 361 -26.01 -17.03 6.13
N ALA A 362 -25.29 -16.69 7.20
CA ALA A 362 -24.79 -17.65 8.19
C ALA A 362 -25.94 -18.41 8.86
N ARG A 363 -27.01 -17.71 9.25
CA ARG A 363 -28.21 -18.35 9.82
C ARG A 363 -28.89 -19.30 8.83
N GLU A 364 -28.99 -18.92 7.57
CA GLU A 364 -29.66 -19.72 6.53
C GLU A 364 -28.88 -20.98 6.15
N THR A 365 -27.55 -20.92 6.20
CA THR A 365 -26.65 -22.03 5.83
C THR A 365 -26.24 -22.90 7.02
N GLY A 366 -26.42 -22.39 8.24
CA GLY A 366 -25.86 -23.00 9.44
C GLY A 366 -24.35 -22.78 9.59
N THR A 367 -23.72 -21.99 8.71
CA THR A 367 -22.30 -21.67 8.80
C THR A 367 -22.04 -20.80 10.04
N PRO A 368 -21.07 -21.16 10.90
CA PRO A 368 -20.69 -20.36 12.05
C PRO A 368 -20.26 -18.94 11.68
N LEU A 369 -20.69 -17.95 12.46
CA LEU A 369 -20.32 -16.55 12.29
C LEU A 369 -19.60 -16.03 13.54
N LEU A 370 -18.40 -15.48 13.33
CA LEU A 370 -17.65 -14.71 14.33
C LEU A 370 -17.67 -13.24 13.92
N ARG A 371 -18.08 -12.33 14.82
CA ARG A 371 -17.94 -10.89 14.63
C ARG A 371 -16.69 -10.38 15.34
N VAL A 372 -15.77 -9.76 14.60
CA VAL A 372 -14.64 -9.02 15.16
C VAL A 372 -15.05 -7.55 15.24
N LEU A 373 -15.31 -7.07 16.47
CA LEU A 373 -15.79 -5.73 16.73
C LEU A 373 -14.98 -5.07 17.84
N ARG A 374 -13.95 -4.32 17.42
CA ARG A 374 -13.15 -3.49 18.33
C ARG A 374 -14.00 -2.53 19.17
N PRO A 375 -13.62 -2.20 20.42
CA PRO A 375 -14.35 -1.26 21.26
C PRO A 375 -14.50 0.13 20.61
N PRO A 376 -15.57 0.90 20.92
CA PRO A 376 -15.63 2.30 20.53
C PRO A 376 -14.57 3.10 21.28
N TRP A 377 -14.13 4.22 20.70
CA TRP A 377 -13.34 5.17 21.47
C TRP A 377 -14.22 5.79 22.55
N ALA A 378 -13.61 6.06 23.71
CA ALA A 378 -14.17 6.85 24.79
C ALA A 378 -13.48 8.21 24.85
N PRO A 379 -14.19 9.28 25.26
CA PRO A 379 -13.56 10.58 25.48
C PRO A 379 -12.54 10.49 26.63
N GLU A 380 -11.40 11.14 26.44
CA GLU A 380 -10.35 11.30 27.44
C GLU A 380 -10.37 12.75 27.98
N ASP A 381 -9.61 13.01 29.05
CA ASP A 381 -9.49 14.36 29.61
C ASP A 381 -9.03 15.36 28.54
N GLY A 382 -9.76 16.47 28.44
CA GLY A 382 -9.52 17.52 27.44
C GLY A 382 -10.28 17.35 26.13
N ASP A 383 -10.91 16.19 25.89
CA ASP A 383 -11.77 16.00 24.73
C ASP A 383 -13.05 16.84 24.81
N ARG A 384 -13.46 17.40 23.67
CA ARG A 384 -14.69 18.20 23.52
C ARG A 384 -15.65 17.52 22.57
N TRP A 385 -16.12 16.34 22.95
CA TRP A 385 -16.98 15.53 22.07
C TRP A 385 -18.44 15.96 22.16
N ILE A 386 -19.10 16.00 21.01
CA ILE A 386 -20.53 16.23 20.86
C ILE A 386 -21.09 14.98 20.17
N PRO A 387 -21.69 14.04 20.92
CA PRO A 387 -22.22 12.81 20.34
C PRO A 387 -23.48 13.11 19.52
N VAL A 388 -23.61 12.45 18.37
CA VAL A 388 -24.78 12.53 17.49
C VAL A 388 -25.13 11.14 16.96
N ALA A 389 -26.43 10.88 16.78
CA ALA A 389 -26.92 9.55 16.39
C ALA A 389 -26.49 9.12 14.99
N ASP A 390 -26.38 10.06 14.05
CA ASP A 390 -26.09 9.81 12.64
C ASP A 390 -25.45 11.02 11.95
N VAL A 391 -25.06 10.84 10.69
CA VAL A 391 -24.39 11.87 9.88
C VAL A 391 -25.34 13.04 9.54
N ASP A 392 -26.64 12.81 9.47
CA ASP A 392 -27.63 13.87 9.21
C ASP A 392 -27.81 14.78 10.44
N ALA A 393 -27.76 14.22 11.64
CA ALA A 393 -27.70 14.98 12.88
C ALA A 393 -26.38 15.78 12.97
N ALA A 394 -25.26 15.19 12.55
CA ALA A 394 -23.99 15.91 12.43
C ALA A 394 -24.09 17.10 11.47
N SER A 395 -24.72 16.93 10.29
CA SER A 395 -24.82 17.98 9.28
C SER A 395 -25.67 19.16 9.73
N ARG A 396 -26.80 18.91 10.42
CA ARG A 396 -27.62 19.96 11.04
C ARG A 396 -26.84 20.76 12.08
N LEU A 397 -26.16 20.06 12.99
CA LEU A 397 -25.36 20.68 14.06
C LEU A 397 -24.21 21.52 13.48
N VAL A 398 -23.51 21.00 12.47
CA VAL A 398 -22.41 21.70 11.79
C VAL A 398 -22.88 22.99 11.14
N ARG A 399 -24.00 22.93 10.41
CA ARG A 399 -24.58 24.08 9.72
C ARG A 399 -24.97 25.22 10.68
N GLU A 400 -25.44 24.88 11.88
CA GLU A 400 -25.83 25.86 12.90
C GLU A 400 -24.63 26.53 13.58
N ARG A 401 -23.58 25.75 13.91
CA ARG A 401 -22.58 26.19 14.91
C ARG A 401 -21.18 26.43 14.35
N PHE A 402 -20.85 25.88 13.19
CA PHE A 402 -19.47 25.81 12.70
C PHE A 402 -19.35 26.34 11.26
N ARG A 403 -18.13 26.70 10.86
CA ARG A 403 -17.83 27.32 9.56
C ARG A 403 -16.71 26.64 8.81
N ARG A 404 -15.81 25.93 9.48
CA ARG A 404 -14.61 25.29 8.89
C ARG A 404 -14.50 23.82 9.34
N PRO A 405 -15.52 22.99 9.03
CA PRO A 405 -15.52 21.59 9.44
C PRO A 405 -14.51 20.74 8.67
N MET A 406 -13.86 19.82 9.39
CA MET A 406 -13.10 18.70 8.81
C MET A 406 -13.95 17.42 8.86
N LEU A 407 -14.26 16.83 7.72
CA LEU A 407 -15.06 15.61 7.61
C LEU A 407 -14.17 14.38 7.42
N THR A 408 -14.32 13.40 8.32
CA THR A 408 -13.66 12.07 8.26
C THR A 408 -14.69 10.93 8.36
N VAL A 409 -15.88 11.15 7.79
CA VAL A 409 -17.06 10.27 7.93
C VAL A 409 -17.18 9.21 6.82
N GLY A 410 -16.05 8.85 6.19
CA GLY A 410 -16.02 7.89 5.07
C GLY A 410 -16.58 8.46 3.76
N ARG A 411 -16.52 7.70 2.66
CA ARG A 411 -16.84 8.23 1.32
C ARG A 411 -18.30 8.68 1.12
N GLY A 412 -19.26 8.03 1.79
CA GLY A 412 -20.68 8.35 1.64
C GLY A 412 -21.18 9.49 2.53
N GLY A 413 -20.49 9.74 3.66
CA GLY A 413 -20.94 10.72 4.64
C GLY A 413 -20.94 12.18 4.17
N PRO A 414 -19.97 12.65 3.36
CA PRO A 414 -19.91 14.05 2.93
C PRO A 414 -21.15 14.55 2.19
N THR A 415 -21.91 13.66 1.53
CA THR A 415 -23.12 14.04 0.80
C THR A 415 -24.21 14.62 1.68
N ALA A 416 -24.29 14.23 2.96
CA ALA A 416 -25.22 14.81 3.92
C ALA A 416 -24.97 16.33 4.18
N PHE A 417 -23.79 16.83 3.82
CA PHE A 417 -23.40 18.23 4.01
C PHE A 417 -23.56 19.07 2.74
N ALA A 418 -23.98 18.49 1.61
CA ALA A 418 -24.04 19.17 0.31
C ALA A 418 -24.91 20.44 0.29
N GLY A 419 -25.97 20.46 1.11
CA GLY A 419 -26.87 21.61 1.22
C GLY A 419 -26.35 22.78 2.06
N ASP A 420 -25.14 22.70 2.63
CA ASP A 420 -24.56 23.83 3.37
C ASP A 420 -23.77 24.76 2.43
N THR A 421 -24.24 26.01 2.32
CA THR A 421 -23.65 27.08 1.53
C THR A 421 -22.76 28.02 2.35
N ARG A 422 -22.73 27.85 3.69
CA ARG A 422 -22.04 28.74 4.64
C ARG A 422 -20.67 28.24 5.05
N GLY A 423 -20.48 26.92 5.13
CA GLY A 423 -19.24 26.30 5.56
C GLY A 423 -18.17 26.21 4.46
N SER A 424 -16.90 26.16 4.87
CA SER A 424 -15.74 25.84 4.04
C SER A 424 -15.14 24.54 4.55
N TYR A 425 -15.41 23.45 3.85
CA TYR A 425 -15.16 22.09 4.31
C TYR A 425 -13.75 21.62 3.96
N LEU A 426 -13.10 20.88 4.86
CA LEU A 426 -12.02 19.96 4.50
C LEU A 426 -12.60 18.55 4.54
N ILE A 427 -12.58 17.84 3.43
CA ILE A 427 -13.15 16.50 3.32
C ILE A 427 -12.00 15.53 3.11
N ARG A 428 -11.78 14.62 4.06
CA ARG A 428 -10.78 13.56 3.89
C ARG A 428 -11.46 12.22 3.66
N CYS A 429 -11.15 11.58 2.54
CA CYS A 429 -11.67 10.27 2.18
C CYS A 429 -10.58 9.45 1.49
N ALA A 430 -10.63 8.13 1.66
CA ALA A 430 -9.76 7.20 0.93
C ALA A 430 -10.05 7.15 -0.58
N GLU A 431 -11.26 7.57 -0.96
CA GLU A 431 -11.80 7.59 -2.31
C GLU A 431 -12.76 8.77 -2.49
N PRO A 432 -12.95 9.24 -3.73
CA PRO A 432 -13.92 10.28 -4.04
C PRO A 432 -15.34 9.92 -3.54
N PRO A 433 -16.01 10.85 -2.83
CA PRO A 433 -17.42 10.72 -2.51
C PRO A 433 -18.28 10.62 -3.78
N PRO A 434 -19.26 9.71 -3.85
CA PRO A 434 -20.05 9.48 -5.06
C PRO A 434 -21.18 10.51 -5.28
N GLY A 435 -21.54 11.29 -4.26
CA GLY A 435 -22.67 12.23 -4.30
C GLY A 435 -22.23 13.69 -4.32
N LEU A 436 -23.22 14.59 -4.34
CA LEU A 436 -22.97 16.04 -4.23
C LEU A 436 -22.16 16.36 -2.97
N LEU A 437 -21.31 17.37 -3.07
CA LEU A 437 -20.47 17.86 -1.99
C LEU A 437 -20.89 19.28 -1.59
N PRO A 438 -20.49 19.76 -0.39
CA PRO A 438 -20.69 21.13 0.03
C PRO A 438 -20.18 22.13 -1.00
N HIS A 439 -20.72 23.35 -1.00
CA HIS A 439 -20.41 24.32 -2.06
C HIS A 439 -18.93 24.78 -2.05
N ARG A 440 -18.31 24.84 -0.87
CA ARG A 440 -16.89 25.19 -0.69
C ARG A 440 -16.20 24.06 0.06
N TYR A 441 -15.30 23.36 -0.63
CA TYR A 441 -14.56 22.26 -0.03
C TYR A 441 -13.13 22.15 -0.56
N LEU A 442 -12.26 21.59 0.26
CA LEU A 442 -11.00 20.99 -0.13
C LEU A 442 -11.12 19.48 0.05
N LEU A 443 -11.01 18.71 -1.03
CA LEU A 443 -11.00 17.26 -0.97
C LEU A 443 -9.55 16.77 -0.84
N VAL A 444 -9.28 16.01 0.22
CA VAL A 444 -8.01 15.34 0.48
C VAL A 444 -8.24 13.85 0.32
N LEU A 445 -7.71 13.29 -0.77
CA LEU A 445 -7.74 11.86 -1.02
C LEU A 445 -6.53 11.23 -0.35
N ASP A 446 -6.76 10.56 0.78
CA ASP A 446 -5.67 10.10 1.65
C ASP A 446 -6.11 8.88 2.48
N ARG A 447 -5.15 8.03 2.82
CA ARG A 447 -5.34 6.78 3.55
C ARG A 447 -4.35 6.72 4.70
N GLY A 448 -4.85 6.46 5.91
CA GLY A 448 -4.01 6.35 7.09
C GLY A 448 -3.10 5.11 7.07
N PRO A 449 -2.26 4.95 8.11
CA PRO A 449 -2.30 5.67 9.38
C PRO A 449 -1.83 7.14 9.27
N PHE A 450 -2.41 8.02 10.09
CA PHE A 450 -2.05 9.44 10.12
C PHE A 450 -1.16 9.77 11.32
N GLY A 451 -0.21 10.68 11.16
CA GLY A 451 0.63 11.20 12.25
C GLY A 451 -0.05 12.33 13.03
N ILE A 452 0.23 12.45 14.34
CA ILE A 452 -0.39 13.50 15.18
C ILE A 452 0.02 14.91 14.70
N GLU A 453 1.31 15.12 14.37
CA GLU A 453 1.79 16.42 13.92
C GLU A 453 1.27 16.81 12.53
N SER A 454 1.11 15.84 11.63
CA SER A 454 0.49 16.09 10.32
C SER A 454 -0.97 16.50 10.48
N GLU A 455 -1.71 15.83 11.38
CA GLU A 455 -3.10 16.17 11.68
C GLU A 455 -3.21 17.56 12.32
N ARG A 456 -2.34 17.90 13.28
CA ARG A 456 -2.28 19.24 13.88
C ARG A 456 -2.00 20.31 12.84
N THR A 457 -1.04 20.07 11.96
CA THR A 457 -0.67 20.99 10.88
C THR A 457 -1.83 21.18 9.91
N LEU A 458 -2.48 20.10 9.49
CA LEU A 458 -3.63 20.13 8.59
C LEU A 458 -4.79 20.93 9.22
N MET A 459 -5.15 20.61 10.46
CA MET A 459 -6.22 21.31 11.18
C MET A 459 -5.91 22.79 11.38
N SER A 460 -4.68 23.13 11.77
CA SER A 460 -4.26 24.52 12.02
C SER A 460 -4.18 25.34 10.73
N ARG A 461 -3.53 24.83 9.68
CA ARG A 461 -3.37 25.48 8.38
C ARG A 461 -4.74 25.81 7.76
N HIS A 462 -5.69 24.87 7.88
CA HIS A 462 -7.03 25.06 7.35
C HIS A 462 -7.99 25.71 8.36
N ARG A 463 -7.50 26.11 9.53
CA ARG A 463 -8.26 26.78 10.61
C ARG A 463 -9.55 26.01 10.91
N ILE A 464 -9.43 24.70 11.10
CA ILE A 464 -10.56 23.82 11.36
C ILE A 464 -11.18 24.19 12.70
N ASP A 465 -12.50 24.37 12.72
CA ASP A 465 -13.26 24.75 13.93
C ASP A 465 -14.11 23.61 14.49
N VAL A 466 -14.24 22.50 13.76
CA VAL A 466 -14.86 21.26 14.23
C VAL A 466 -14.35 20.06 13.43
N LEU A 467 -14.07 18.96 14.12
CA LEU A 467 -13.86 17.65 13.50
C LEU A 467 -15.17 16.89 13.50
N VAL A 468 -15.59 16.35 12.36
CA VAL A 468 -16.71 15.42 12.27
C VAL A 468 -16.17 14.04 11.93
N THR A 469 -16.42 13.06 12.78
CA THR A 469 -15.90 11.71 12.61
C THR A 469 -16.87 10.65 13.10
N ARG A 470 -16.66 9.41 12.65
CA ARG A 470 -17.44 8.24 13.06
C ARG A 470 -16.73 7.52 14.18
N ASN A 471 -17.43 7.06 15.21
CA ASN A 471 -16.83 6.30 16.32
C ASN A 471 -16.44 4.87 15.89
N THR A 472 -15.46 4.75 15.01
CA THR A 472 -15.04 3.47 14.45
C THR A 472 -14.19 2.68 15.44
N GLY A 473 -13.51 3.32 16.41
CA GLY A 473 -12.58 2.65 17.33
C GLY A 473 -11.25 2.24 16.67
N ALA A 474 -10.95 2.72 15.45
CA ALA A 474 -9.77 2.31 14.71
C ALA A 474 -8.48 3.00 15.23
N GLN A 475 -7.38 2.26 15.38
CA GLN A 475 -6.12 2.88 15.81
C GLN A 475 -5.52 3.79 14.72
N SER A 476 -5.75 3.47 13.45
CA SER A 476 -5.21 4.23 12.30
C SER A 476 -5.70 5.69 12.21
N THR A 477 -6.81 6.04 12.86
CA THR A 477 -7.36 7.40 12.86
C THR A 477 -7.36 8.05 14.25
N VAL A 478 -6.71 7.43 15.25
CA VAL A 478 -6.64 8.00 16.61
C VAL A 478 -5.86 9.33 16.64
N ALA A 479 -4.89 9.50 15.73
CA ALA A 479 -4.11 10.72 15.61
C ALA A 479 -4.97 11.96 15.33
N THR A 480 -6.06 11.80 14.56
CA THR A 480 -7.02 12.87 14.27
C THR A 480 -7.72 13.36 15.54
N LEU A 481 -8.11 12.43 16.42
CA LEU A 481 -8.75 12.76 17.70
C LEU A 481 -7.77 13.45 18.66
N ARG A 482 -6.53 12.95 18.73
CA ARG A 482 -5.47 13.57 19.55
C ARG A 482 -5.18 14.99 19.07
N ALA A 483 -4.98 15.19 17.77
CA ALA A 483 -4.76 16.53 17.21
C ALA A 483 -5.92 17.49 17.51
N ALA A 484 -7.17 17.03 17.42
CA ALA A 484 -8.34 17.84 17.77
C ALA A 484 -8.32 18.24 19.26
N ARG A 485 -8.00 17.32 20.16
CA ARG A 485 -7.83 17.57 21.60
C ARG A 485 -6.77 18.62 21.88
N ASP A 486 -5.60 18.45 21.28
CA ASP A 486 -4.45 19.35 21.48
C ASP A 486 -4.75 20.78 21.03
N LEU A 487 -5.49 20.91 19.92
CA LEU A 487 -5.95 22.19 19.38
C LEU A 487 -7.25 22.68 20.04
N ARG A 488 -7.81 21.93 20.99
CA ARG A 488 -9.10 22.18 21.66
C ARG A 488 -10.28 22.34 20.68
N ILE A 489 -10.19 21.69 19.53
CA ILE A 489 -11.22 21.64 18.49
C ILE A 489 -12.32 20.68 18.96
N PRO A 490 -13.61 21.08 18.94
CA PRO A 490 -14.71 20.18 19.24
C PRO A 490 -14.81 19.06 18.21
N VAL A 491 -15.20 17.88 18.67
CA VAL A 491 -15.38 16.69 17.84
C VAL A 491 -16.85 16.32 17.82
N VAL A 492 -17.52 16.48 16.68
CA VAL A 492 -18.84 15.89 16.45
C VAL A 492 -18.63 14.40 16.17
N MET A 493 -18.97 13.59 17.16
CA MET A 493 -18.75 12.15 17.13
C MET A 493 -20.05 11.45 16.73
N VAL A 494 -20.06 10.86 15.53
CA VAL A 494 -21.19 10.04 15.06
C VAL A 494 -21.12 8.68 15.75
N ASP A 495 -22.16 8.37 16.51
CA ASP A 495 -22.28 7.12 17.25
C ASP A 495 -22.41 5.92 16.31
N ARG A 496 -22.01 4.75 16.80
CA ARG A 496 -22.18 3.49 16.06
C ARG A 496 -23.68 3.20 15.89
N PRO A 497 -24.10 2.66 14.74
CA PRO A 497 -25.47 2.20 14.54
C PRO A 497 -25.90 1.23 15.65
N SER A 498 -27.17 1.29 16.04
CA SER A 498 -27.73 0.49 17.15
C SER A 498 -27.54 -1.02 16.98
N GLY A 499 -27.55 -1.53 15.74
CA GLY A 499 -27.29 -2.95 15.41
C GLY A 499 -25.84 -3.40 15.57
N SER A 500 -24.90 -2.47 15.84
CA SER A 500 -23.47 -2.76 16.03
C SER A 500 -23.09 -2.93 17.51
N ARG A 501 -24.07 -3.07 18.42
CA ARG A 501 -23.82 -3.18 19.87
C ARG A 501 -23.52 -4.65 20.28
N PRO A 502 -22.52 -4.89 21.14
CA PRO A 502 -22.25 -6.23 21.67
C PRO A 502 -23.50 -6.83 22.32
N GLY A 503 -23.88 -8.05 21.93
CA GLY A 503 -24.97 -8.82 22.56
C GLY A 503 -26.35 -8.76 21.90
N GLN A 504 -26.56 -8.02 20.79
CA GLN A 504 -27.86 -7.97 20.08
C GLN A 504 -27.90 -8.74 18.74
N THR A 505 -26.76 -9.13 18.18
CA THR A 505 -26.71 -9.97 16.97
C THR A 505 -26.82 -11.44 17.37
N GLY A 506 -28.00 -12.04 17.16
CA GLY A 506 -28.29 -13.42 17.59
C GLY A 506 -27.23 -14.45 17.18
N ARG A 507 -26.98 -15.41 18.07
CA ARG A 507 -26.19 -16.66 17.90
C ARG A 507 -24.75 -16.56 17.34
N GLY A 508 -24.22 -15.39 16.99
CA GLY A 508 -22.83 -15.20 16.59
C GLY A 508 -21.94 -14.81 17.77
N ASP A 509 -20.77 -15.43 17.87
CA ASP A 509 -19.76 -15.05 18.85
C ASP A 509 -19.20 -13.66 18.47
N THR A 510 -19.06 -12.76 19.44
CA THR A 510 -18.42 -11.45 19.23
C THR A 510 -17.14 -11.37 20.03
N VAL A 511 -16.07 -10.93 19.37
CA VAL A 511 -14.76 -10.71 19.96
C VAL A 511 -14.29 -9.28 19.68
N HIS A 512 -13.42 -8.76 20.52
CA HIS A 512 -13.00 -7.36 20.52
C HIS A 512 -11.57 -7.14 20.03
N SER A 513 -10.85 -8.20 19.71
CA SER A 513 -9.47 -8.15 19.22
C SER A 513 -9.16 -9.27 18.23
N VAL A 514 -8.07 -9.08 17.48
CA VAL A 514 -7.51 -10.11 16.58
C VAL A 514 -7.07 -11.35 17.38
N ASP A 515 -6.51 -11.15 18.58
CA ASP A 515 -6.04 -12.26 19.43
C ASP A 515 -7.19 -13.12 19.97
N GLU A 516 -8.32 -12.50 20.30
CA GLU A 516 -9.55 -13.23 20.65
C GLU A 516 -10.12 -14.00 19.46
N ALA A 517 -10.09 -13.41 18.26
CA ALA A 517 -10.51 -14.09 17.04
C ALA A 517 -9.60 -15.30 16.72
N ALA A 518 -8.28 -15.15 16.88
CA ALA A 518 -7.33 -16.24 16.73
C ALA A 518 -7.58 -17.37 17.74
N ARG A 519 -7.85 -17.04 19.02
CA ARG A 519 -8.24 -18.03 20.03
C ARG A 519 -9.54 -18.74 19.69
N TRP A 520 -10.52 -18.03 19.15
CA TRP A 520 -11.76 -18.63 18.68
C TRP A 520 -11.52 -19.62 17.54
N LEU A 521 -10.65 -19.28 16.58
CA LEU A 521 -10.26 -20.17 15.48
C LEU A 521 -9.54 -21.42 15.99
N VAL A 522 -8.61 -21.27 16.94
CA VAL A 522 -7.92 -22.41 17.57
C VAL A 522 -8.90 -23.30 18.32
N HIS A 523 -9.82 -22.73 19.10
CA HIS A 523 -10.84 -23.53 19.80
C HIS A 523 -11.74 -24.29 18.83
N ARG A 524 -12.02 -23.71 17.64
CA ARG A 524 -12.95 -24.29 16.68
C ARG A 524 -12.33 -25.29 15.71
N PHE A 525 -11.08 -25.05 15.32
CA PHE A 525 -10.41 -25.78 14.24
C PHE A 525 -9.05 -26.37 14.65
N GLY A 526 -8.56 -26.03 15.85
CA GLY A 526 -7.33 -26.60 16.38
C GLY A 526 -7.51 -28.06 16.77
N SER A 527 -6.50 -28.88 16.48
CA SER A 527 -6.42 -30.25 17.01
C SER A 527 -6.08 -30.16 18.51
N HIS A 528 -6.94 -30.66 19.40
CA HIS A 528 -6.54 -30.97 20.79
C HIS A 528 -5.53 -32.11 20.78
#